data_AF-A0A2R6JBR2-F1
#
_entry.id   AF-A0A2R6JBR2-F1
#
_cell.length_a   1.000
_cell.length_b   1.000
_cell.length_c   1.000
_cell.angle_alpha   90.00
_cell.angle_beta   90.00
_cell.angle_gamma   90.00
#
_symmetry.space_group_name_H-M   'P 1'
#
loop_
_entity.id
_entity.type
_entity.pdbx_description
1 polymer ?
#
loop_
_entity_poly.entity_id
_entity_poly.type
_entity_poly.pdbx_seq_one_letter_code
_entity_poly.pdbx_strand_id
1 'polypeptide(L)'
;MWCLFVLFVSASGCAGPNGDVSDETATDRALAAEEEYIETRLEGAACVDGWGFEDYGGWGETATALNRSDGGVYVAVRHPFWYSTVELDADIGTEATYLVTADDARRVGGTEVSPC
;
A
#
# COMPACT_ATOMS: atom_id res chain seq x y z
N MET A 1 30.84 2.05 -32.95
CA MET A 1 29.85 3.09 -33.29
C MET A 1 28.51 2.36 -33.26
N TRP A 2 27.63 2.46 -32.26
CA TRP A 2 27.32 3.53 -31.31
C TRP A 2 26.56 2.88 -30.13
N CYS A 3 26.96 3.17 -28.89
CA CYS A 3 26.23 2.80 -27.67
C CYS A 3 24.97 3.66 -27.50
N LEU A 4 23.88 3.11 -26.97
CA LEU A 4 22.93 3.84 -26.10
C LEU A 4 22.07 2.82 -25.35
N PHE A 5 22.49 2.46 -24.14
CA PHE A 5 22.10 3.08 -22.86
C PHE A 5 20.83 2.46 -22.30
N VAL A 6 21.09 1.40 -21.53
CA VAL A 6 20.25 0.81 -20.51
C VAL A 6 19.77 1.91 -19.55
N LEU A 7 18.46 2.09 -19.40
CA LEU A 7 17.86 2.78 -18.27
C LEU A 7 17.08 1.75 -17.46
N PHE A 8 17.82 0.96 -16.67
CA PHE A 8 17.27 0.42 -15.45
C PHE A 8 17.11 1.61 -14.50
N VAL A 9 15.88 2.09 -14.35
CA VAL A 9 15.52 2.99 -13.25
C VAL A 9 15.69 2.17 -11.98
N SER A 10 16.89 2.25 -11.40
CA SER A 10 17.11 1.81 -10.04
C SER A 10 16.45 2.87 -9.17
N ALA A 11 15.22 2.62 -8.72
CA ALA A 11 14.69 3.28 -7.55
C ALA A 11 15.59 2.84 -6.37
N SER A 12 16.74 3.50 -6.23
CA SER A 12 17.60 3.39 -5.06
C SER A 12 16.86 4.03 -3.90
N GLY A 13 15.94 3.27 -3.31
CA GLY A 13 15.54 3.48 -1.94
C GLY A 13 16.81 3.40 -1.11
N CYS A 14 17.19 4.52 -0.50
CA CYS A 14 18.36 4.61 0.35
C CYS A 14 18.14 3.74 1.60
N ALA A 15 18.40 2.44 1.49
CA ALA A 15 18.63 1.59 2.64
C ALA A 15 19.84 2.17 3.39
N GLY A 16 19.62 2.62 4.62
CA GLY A 16 20.72 3.09 5.46
C GLY A 16 21.77 1.97 5.63
N PRO A 17 23.04 2.32 5.94
CA PRO A 17 24.16 1.39 5.98
C PRO A 17 24.03 0.22 6.99
N ASN A 18 22.93 0.13 7.75
CA ASN A 18 22.67 -0.89 8.76
C ASN A 18 21.45 -1.80 8.46
N GLY A 19 20.81 -1.67 7.28
CA GLY A 19 19.55 -2.37 7.03
C GLY A 19 18.33 -1.79 7.77
N ASP A 20 18.52 -0.65 8.43
CA ASP A 20 17.45 0.12 9.05
C ASP A 20 16.68 0.91 7.97
N VAL A 21 15.36 0.74 7.95
CA VAL A 21 14.43 1.53 7.12
C VAL A 21 14.02 2.78 7.88
N SER A 22 14.08 3.94 7.25
CA SER A 22 13.60 5.20 7.83
C SER A 22 12.08 5.18 7.99
N ASP A 23 11.53 6.01 8.88
CA ASP A 23 10.08 6.06 9.10
C ASP A 23 9.34 6.50 7.83
N GLU A 24 9.90 7.46 7.08
CA GLU A 24 9.39 7.93 5.79
C GLU A 24 9.37 6.79 4.74
N THR A 25 10.48 6.08 4.56
CA THR A 25 10.51 4.95 3.64
C THR A 25 9.59 3.81 4.10
N ALA A 26 9.42 3.63 5.41
CA ALA A 26 8.49 2.64 5.93
C ALA A 26 7.04 3.03 5.63
N THR A 27 6.67 4.30 5.81
CA THR A 27 5.32 4.78 5.49
C THR A 27 5.01 4.67 4.01
N ASP A 28 5.93 5.07 3.14
CA ASP A 28 5.74 5.00 1.68
C ASP A 28 5.54 3.55 1.21
N ARG A 29 6.36 2.62 1.72
CA ARG A 29 6.25 1.19 1.37
C ARG A 29 4.97 0.56 1.90
N ALA A 30 4.57 0.91 3.13
CA ALA A 30 3.33 0.38 3.70
C ALA A 30 2.10 0.88 2.94
N LEU A 31 2.11 2.15 2.51
CA LEU A 31 1.04 2.72 1.72
C LEU A 31 0.91 2.02 0.35
N ALA A 32 2.02 1.91 -0.39
CA ALA A 32 2.05 1.20 -1.67
C ALA A 32 1.59 -0.27 -1.55
N ALA A 33 1.97 -0.94 -0.46
CA ALA A 33 1.56 -2.33 -0.21
C ALA A 33 0.08 -2.47 0.19
N GLU A 34 -0.58 -1.42 0.69
CA GLU A 34 -2.02 -1.41 0.92
C GLU A 34 -2.78 -1.09 -0.38
N GLU A 35 -2.29 -0.18 -1.22
CA GLU A 35 -2.81 0.04 -2.58
C GLU A 35 -2.81 -1.27 -3.39
N GLU A 36 -1.67 -1.97 -3.44
CA GLU A 36 -1.55 -3.25 -4.16
C GLU A 36 -2.49 -4.32 -3.59
N TYR A 37 -2.67 -4.36 -2.26
CA TYR A 37 -3.62 -5.28 -1.62
C TYR A 37 -5.06 -4.98 -2.07
N ILE A 38 -5.48 -3.71 -2.03
CA ILE A 38 -6.83 -3.31 -2.42
C ILE A 38 -7.06 -3.60 -3.91
N GLU A 39 -6.14 -3.16 -4.78
CA GLU A 39 -6.18 -3.42 -6.23
C GLU A 39 -6.32 -4.91 -6.52
N THR A 40 -5.46 -5.75 -5.95
CA THR A 40 -5.50 -7.21 -6.14
C THR A 40 -6.85 -7.81 -5.73
N ARG A 41 -7.45 -7.33 -4.63
CA ARG A 41 -8.74 -7.83 -4.14
C ARG A 41 -9.90 -7.40 -5.03
N LEU A 42 -9.87 -6.18 -5.55
CA LEU A 42 -10.93 -5.65 -6.41
C LEU A 42 -10.83 -6.21 -7.84
N GLU A 43 -9.63 -6.26 -8.43
CA GLU A 43 -9.40 -6.88 -9.74
C GLU A 43 -9.70 -8.39 -9.74
N GLY A 44 -9.43 -9.06 -8.62
CA GLY A 44 -9.71 -10.49 -8.45
C GLY A 44 -11.19 -10.83 -8.27
N ALA A 45 -12.06 -9.84 -8.06
CA ALA A 45 -13.47 -10.05 -7.75
C ALA A 45 -14.36 -9.90 -8.98
N ALA A 46 -15.00 -11.01 -9.40
CA ALA A 46 -15.85 -11.03 -10.58
C ALA A 46 -17.14 -10.18 -10.46
N CYS A 47 -17.52 -9.76 -9.25
CA CYS A 47 -18.68 -8.90 -9.02
C CYS A 47 -18.37 -7.41 -9.22
N VAL A 48 -17.10 -7.03 -9.34
CA VAL A 48 -16.67 -5.62 -9.45
C VAL A 48 -16.71 -5.17 -10.92
N ASP A 49 -17.48 -4.12 -11.19
CA ASP A 49 -17.61 -3.50 -12.51
C ASP A 49 -16.66 -2.30 -12.68
N GLY A 50 -16.21 -1.71 -11.58
CA GLY A 50 -15.26 -0.59 -11.57
C GLY A 50 -14.76 -0.29 -10.15
N TRP A 51 -13.58 0.32 -10.06
CA TRP A 51 -12.97 0.72 -8.80
C TRP A 51 -11.96 1.85 -8.99
N GLY A 52 -11.58 2.50 -7.89
CA GLY A 52 -10.54 3.53 -7.86
C GLY A 52 -10.17 3.94 -6.43
N PHE A 53 -9.20 4.84 -6.32
CA PHE A 53 -8.63 5.31 -5.05
C PHE A 53 -9.04 6.75 -4.69
N GLU A 54 -9.88 7.38 -5.51
CA GLU A 54 -10.40 8.70 -5.20
C GLU A 54 -11.26 8.68 -3.93
N ASP A 55 -10.94 9.57 -2.99
CA ASP A 55 -11.68 9.73 -1.75
C ASP A 55 -12.87 10.69 -1.95
N TYR A 56 -14.09 10.14 -2.01
CA TYR A 56 -15.31 10.94 -2.02
C TYR A 56 -15.97 11.02 -0.62
N GLY A 57 -15.57 10.14 0.31
CA GLY A 57 -16.12 10.01 1.66
C GLY A 57 -15.40 10.87 2.71
N GLY A 58 -14.26 11.46 2.36
CA GLY A 58 -13.45 12.27 3.26
C GLY A 58 -12.67 11.44 4.29
N TRP A 59 -12.35 10.19 3.96
CA TRP A 59 -11.55 9.30 4.82
C TRP A 59 -10.13 9.81 4.97
N GLY A 60 -9.54 10.31 3.90
CA GLY A 60 -8.15 10.74 3.82
C GLY A 60 -7.16 9.59 3.92
N GLU A 61 -6.25 9.54 2.94
CA GLU A 61 -5.09 8.65 2.95
C GLU A 61 -4.10 9.05 4.05
N THR A 62 -3.59 8.08 4.80
CA THR A 62 -2.58 8.33 5.83
C THR A 62 -1.74 7.09 6.09
N ALA A 63 -0.43 7.28 6.26
CA ALA A 63 0.48 6.27 6.81
C ALA A 63 1.22 6.86 8.02
N THR A 64 1.33 6.10 9.11
CA THR A 64 1.97 6.55 10.35
C THR A 64 2.83 5.43 10.93
N ALA A 65 4.13 5.69 11.09
CA ALA A 65 5.02 4.80 11.82
C ALA A 65 4.62 4.76 13.31
N LEU A 66 4.37 3.55 13.82
CA LEU A 66 3.91 3.31 15.20
C LEU A 66 5.07 3.04 16.14
N ASN A 67 5.87 2.00 15.84
CA ASN A 67 7.00 1.59 16.64
C ASN A 67 8.09 0.92 15.78
N ARG A 68 9.35 1.11 16.19
CA ARG A 68 10.51 0.39 15.64
C ARG A 68 10.86 -0.77 16.55
N SER A 69 11.22 -1.90 15.95
CA SER A 69 11.72 -3.10 16.61
C SER A 69 12.93 -3.64 15.86
N ASP A 70 13.64 -4.62 16.44
CA ASP A 70 14.73 -5.32 15.73
C ASP A 70 14.25 -6.03 14.44
N GLY A 71 12.95 -6.28 14.34
CA GLY A 71 12.31 -6.90 13.17
C GLY A 71 11.79 -5.92 12.11
N GLY A 72 11.97 -4.60 12.29
CA GLY A 72 11.48 -3.58 11.36
C GLY A 72 10.57 -2.52 12.01
N VAL A 73 9.89 -1.74 11.17
CA VAL A 73 8.99 -0.65 11.56
C VAL A 73 7.54 -1.09 11.37
N TYR A 74 6.73 -0.96 12.41
CA TYR A 74 5.28 -1.13 12.30
C TYR A 74 4.65 0.17 11.80
N VAL A 75 3.80 0.08 10.79
CA VAL A 75 3.13 1.23 10.18
C VAL A 75 1.63 1.00 10.16
N ALA A 76 0.86 1.96 10.68
CA ALA A 76 -0.58 2.02 10.47
C ALA A 76 -0.88 2.75 9.16
N VAL A 77 -1.74 2.17 8.33
CA VAL A 77 -2.17 2.72 7.05
C VAL A 77 -3.69 2.87 7.08
N ARG A 78 -4.17 4.00 6.59
CA ARG A 78 -5.57 4.22 6.24
C ARG A 78 -5.63 4.59 4.77
N HIS A 79 -6.39 3.83 3.98
CA HIS A 79 -6.45 4.04 2.54
C HIS A 79 -7.91 4.09 2.05
N PRO A 80 -8.37 5.21 1.47
CA PRO A 80 -9.68 5.30 0.85
C PRO A 80 -9.73 4.52 -0.47
N PHE A 81 -10.89 3.97 -0.81
CA PHE A 81 -11.15 3.41 -2.13
C PHE A 81 -12.66 3.35 -2.38
N TRP A 82 -13.03 3.32 -3.64
CA TRP A 82 -14.40 3.06 -4.06
C TRP A 82 -14.44 1.84 -4.98
N TYR A 83 -15.58 1.16 -4.98
CA TYR A 83 -15.89 0.13 -5.96
C TYR A 83 -17.37 0.11 -6.29
N SER A 84 -17.67 -0.33 -7.51
CA SER A 84 -19.02 -0.48 -8.03
C SER A 84 -19.25 -1.92 -8.43
N THR A 85 -20.47 -2.39 -8.19
CA THR A 85 -21.02 -3.66 -8.67
C THR A 85 -22.37 -3.37 -9.31
N VAL A 86 -22.98 -4.39 -9.92
CA VAL A 86 -24.35 -4.30 -10.44
C VAL A 86 -25.37 -3.88 -9.37
N GLU A 87 -25.12 -4.22 -8.10
CA GLU A 87 -26.07 -4.03 -7.00
C GLU A 87 -25.81 -2.76 -6.17
N LEU A 88 -24.57 -2.26 -6.13
CA LEU A 88 -24.20 -1.15 -5.25
C LEU A 88 -22.94 -0.41 -5.73
N ASP A 89 -22.85 0.84 -5.29
CA ASP A 89 -21.64 1.65 -5.26
C ASP A 89 -21.21 1.84 -3.80
N ALA A 90 -19.95 1.55 -3.50
CA ALA A 90 -19.35 1.71 -2.19
C ALA A 90 -18.17 2.68 -2.26
N ASP A 91 -18.12 3.59 -1.30
CA ASP A 91 -17.02 4.53 -1.08
C ASP A 91 -16.62 4.41 0.39
N ILE A 92 -15.50 3.73 0.62
CA ILE A 92 -15.07 3.25 1.92
C ILE A 92 -13.54 3.41 2.07
N GLY A 93 -12.97 2.81 3.11
CA GLY A 93 -11.53 2.75 3.27
C GLY A 93 -11.11 1.55 4.09
N THR A 94 -9.83 1.21 4.02
CA THR A 94 -9.20 0.23 4.89
C THR A 94 -8.45 0.90 6.01
N GLU A 95 -8.34 0.21 7.15
CA GLU A 95 -7.37 0.48 8.20
C GLU A 95 -6.53 -0.78 8.39
N ALA A 96 -5.21 -0.66 8.24
CA ALA A 96 -4.30 -1.79 8.23
C ALA A 96 -3.01 -1.50 9.00
N THR A 97 -2.33 -2.57 9.42
CA THR A 97 -1.00 -2.51 10.01
C THR A 97 -0.04 -3.36 9.20
N TYR A 98 1.12 -2.79 8.91
CA TYR A 98 2.21 -3.42 8.19
C TYR A 98 3.45 -3.54 9.07
N LEU A 99 4.19 -4.63 8.92
CA LEU A 99 5.57 -4.73 9.36
C LEU A 99 6.47 -4.49 8.16
N VAL A 100 7.24 -3.41 8.20
CA VAL A 100 8.13 -2.99 7.11
C VAL A 100 9.59 -3.24 7.48
N THR A 101 10.29 -3.93 6.60
CA THR A 101 11.71 -4.27 6.71
C THR A 101 12.47 -3.67 5.53
N ALA A 102 13.79 -3.85 5.50
CA ALA A 102 14.65 -3.39 4.40
C ALA A 102 14.18 -3.90 3.04
N ASP A 103 13.61 -5.10 2.99
CA ASP A 103 13.32 -5.83 1.76
C ASP A 103 11.83 -6.05 1.49
N ASP A 104 10.95 -5.86 2.49
CA ASP A 104 9.55 -6.26 2.41
C ASP A 104 8.60 -5.37 3.23
N ALA A 105 7.34 -5.31 2.83
CA ALA A 105 6.25 -4.66 3.56
C ALA A 105 5.08 -5.64 3.70
N ARG A 106 5.02 -6.31 4.85
CA ARG A 106 4.04 -7.38 5.09
C ARG A 106 2.86 -6.88 5.89
N ARG A 107 1.65 -7.05 5.35
CA ARG A 107 0.39 -6.82 6.08
C ARG A 107 0.27 -7.80 7.25
N VAL A 108 0.16 -7.30 8.48
CA VAL A 108 0.01 -8.13 9.69
C VAL A 108 -1.41 -8.16 10.23
N GLY A 109 -2.27 -7.23 9.82
CA GLY A 109 -3.69 -7.19 10.15
C GLY A 109 -4.38 -5.95 9.60
N GLY A 110 -5.71 -5.95 9.56
CA GLY A 110 -6.50 -4.81 9.08
C GLY A 110 -7.84 -5.20 8.49
N THR A 111 -8.58 -4.21 8.01
CA THR A 111 -9.86 -4.37 7.28
C THR A 111 -9.69 -5.34 6.12
N GLU A 112 -10.57 -6.33 5.98
CA GLU A 112 -10.59 -7.17 4.78
C GLU A 112 -11.39 -6.48 3.66
N VAL A 113 -10.87 -6.54 2.43
CA VAL A 113 -11.61 -6.13 1.23
C VAL A 113 -12.26 -7.35 0.59
N SER A 114 -13.56 -7.57 0.80
CA SER A 114 -14.40 -8.51 0.03
C SER A 114 -15.57 -7.74 -0.59
N PRO A 115 -15.48 -7.37 -1.89
CA PRO A 115 -16.60 -6.73 -2.60
C PRO A 115 -17.75 -7.73 -2.89
N CYS A 116 -17.45 -9.02 -2.75
CA CYS A 116 -18.35 -10.15 -2.60
C CYS A 116 -17.72 -11.12 -1.57
#